data_AF-A0A803P7V1-F1
#
_entry.id   AF-A0A803P7V1-F1
#
_cell.length_a   1.000
_cell.length_b   1.000
_cell.length_c   1.000
_cell.angle_alpha   90.00
_cell.angle_beta   90.00
_cell.angle_gamma   90.00
#
_symmetry.space_group_name_H-M   'P 1'
#
loop_
_entity.id
_entity.type
_entity.pdbx_description
1 polymer ?
#
loop_
_entity_poly.entity_id
_entity_poly.type
_entity_poly.pdbx_seq_one_letter_code
_entity_poly.pdbx_strand_id
1 'polypeptide(L)'
;MMFPKGGWESDENMEDAALRETIEEAGVVGKIGKILGKWRYLSKRESIVHEGYMFPLLVSEELDLWPEKNLRNRQWVCRNEIILAKFML
;
A
#
# COMPACT_ATOMS: atom_id res chain seq x y z
N MET A 1 -10.21 2.71 8.15
CA MET A 1 -9.40 3.17 7.01
C MET A 1 -8.02 2.57 7.12
N MET A 2 -7.55 1.85 6.11
CA MET A 2 -6.18 1.32 6.03
C MET A 2 -5.63 1.58 4.63
N PHE A 3 -4.33 1.72 4.53
CA PHE A 3 -3.64 1.82 3.26
C PHE A 3 -3.27 0.42 2.75
N PRO A 4 -3.07 0.26 1.43
CA PRO A 4 -2.52 -0.95 0.85
C PRO A 4 -1.21 -1.34 1.53
N LYS A 5 -1.06 -2.60 1.93
CA LYS A 5 0.07 -3.05 2.76
C LYS A 5 0.39 -4.54 2.57
N GLY A 6 1.68 -4.88 2.57
CA GLY A 6 2.12 -6.27 2.62
C GLY A 6 3.59 -6.40 2.97
N GLY A 7 4.03 -7.64 3.08
CA GLY A 7 5.45 -7.99 3.16
C GLY A 7 6.10 -7.94 1.78
N TRP A 8 7.43 -7.96 1.77
CA TRP A 8 8.19 -8.24 0.55
C TRP A 8 8.86 -9.60 0.66
N GLU A 9 8.83 -10.36 -0.42
CA GLU A 9 9.57 -11.62 -0.52
C GLU A 9 11.05 -11.37 -0.84
N SER A 10 11.93 -12.34 -0.56
CA SER A 10 13.38 -12.16 -0.73
C SER A 10 13.83 -11.91 -2.18
N ASP A 11 12.95 -12.15 -3.15
CA ASP A 11 13.17 -12.00 -4.59
C ASP A 11 12.53 -10.74 -5.19
N GLU A 12 11.85 -9.90 -4.40
CA GLU A 12 11.25 -8.65 -4.86
C GLU A 12 11.79 -7.41 -4.11
N ASN A 13 11.87 -6.27 -4.81
CA ASN A 13 12.19 -5.00 -4.18
C ASN A 13 10.95 -4.45 -3.46
N MET A 14 11.17 -3.54 -2.50
CA MET A 14 10.09 -2.90 -1.75
C MET A 14 9.11 -2.14 -2.64
N GLU A 15 9.61 -1.54 -3.73
CA GLU A 15 8.79 -0.84 -4.71
C GLU A 15 7.88 -1.79 -5.52
N ASP A 16 8.39 -2.96 -5.87
CA ASP A 16 7.65 -3.97 -6.65
C ASP A 16 6.55 -4.61 -5.80
N ALA A 17 6.91 -4.99 -4.56
CA ALA A 17 5.93 -5.38 -3.55
C ALA A 17 4.86 -4.29 -3.38
N ALA A 18 5.28 -3.02 -3.46
CA ALA A 18 4.37 -1.91 -3.28
C ALA A 18 3.33 -1.70 -4.37
N LEU A 19 3.74 -1.91 -5.61
CA LEU A 19 2.84 -1.92 -6.74
C LEU A 19 1.89 -3.12 -6.68
N ARG A 20 2.41 -4.31 -6.36
CA ARG A 20 1.64 -5.56 -6.25
C ARG A 20 0.51 -5.43 -5.23
N GLU A 21 0.82 -5.08 -3.99
CA GLU A 21 -0.17 -4.94 -2.91
C GLU A 21 -1.22 -3.86 -3.21
N THR A 22 -0.82 -2.79 -3.91
CA THR A 22 -1.76 -1.74 -4.29
C THR A 22 -2.75 -2.20 -5.37
N ILE A 23 -2.33 -3.10 -6.26
CA ILE A 23 -3.22 -3.78 -7.20
C ILE A 23 -4.11 -4.79 -6.46
N GLU A 24 -3.53 -5.61 -5.59
CA GLU A 24 -4.23 -6.68 -4.87
C GLU A 24 -5.30 -6.15 -3.92
N GLU A 25 -4.97 -5.14 -3.12
CA GLU A 25 -5.86 -4.65 -2.06
C GLU A 25 -6.76 -3.49 -2.50
N ALA A 26 -6.29 -2.66 -3.45
CA ALA A 26 -7.01 -1.48 -3.91
C ALA A 26 -7.37 -1.49 -5.40
N GLY A 27 -6.78 -2.36 -6.24
CA GLY A 27 -7.09 -2.40 -7.67
C GLY A 27 -6.71 -1.11 -8.38
N VAL A 28 -5.55 -0.54 -8.06
CA VAL A 28 -5.07 0.70 -8.70
C VAL A 28 -3.64 0.51 -9.20
N VAL A 29 -3.38 1.01 -10.40
CA VAL A 29 -2.08 0.95 -11.07
C VAL A 29 -1.53 2.36 -11.19
N GLY A 30 -0.22 2.50 -11.07
CA GLY A 30 0.40 3.81 -11.11
C GLY A 30 1.91 3.77 -11.11
N LYS A 31 2.49 4.98 -11.05
CA LYS A 31 3.92 5.16 -10.91
C LYS A 31 4.28 5.40 -9.46
N ILE A 32 5.12 4.54 -8.91
CA ILE A 32 5.64 4.72 -7.55
C ILE A 32 6.65 5.88 -7.52
N GLY A 33 6.51 6.73 -6.51
CA GLY A 33 7.45 7.81 -6.24
C GLY A 33 8.52 7.41 -5.24
N LYS A 34 9.35 8.37 -4.85
CA LYS A 34 10.38 8.15 -3.84
C LYS A 34 9.76 7.86 -2.48
N ILE A 35 10.42 6.99 -1.72
CA ILE A 35 10.06 6.68 -0.33
C ILE A 35 9.85 7.96 0.48
N LEU A 36 8.70 8.08 1.14
CA LEU A 36 8.38 9.25 1.98
C LEU A 36 9.07 9.17 3.34
N GLY A 37 9.52 7.98 3.71
CA GLY A 37 10.18 7.72 4.98
C GLY A 37 9.69 6.44 5.64
N LYS A 38 9.94 6.37 6.94
CA LYS A 38 9.79 5.19 7.77
C LYS A 38 8.78 5.45 8.87
N TRP A 39 7.77 4.59 8.98
CA TRP A 39 6.71 4.70 9.95
C TRP A 39 6.81 3.57 10.97
N ARG A 40 6.80 3.92 12.25
CA ARG A 40 6.70 2.94 13.33
C ARG A 40 5.31 2.99 13.92
N TYR A 41 4.69 1.83 14.11
CA TYR A 41 3.42 1.74 14.82
C TYR A 41 3.42 0.53 15.74
N LEU A 42 2.75 0.68 16.88
CA LEU A 42 2.59 -0.39 17.85
C LEU A 42 1.40 -1.27 17.43
N SER A 43 1.60 -2.58 17.42
CA SER A 43 0.49 -3.52 17.38
C SER A 43 -0.39 -3.32 18.63
N LYS A 44 -1.71 -3.36 18.47
CA LYS A 44 -2.66 -3.27 19.60
C LYS A 44 -2.66 -4.54 20.47
N ARG A 45 -2.09 -5.65 19.98
CA ARG A 45 -2.22 -6.98 20.62
C ARG A 45 -0.92 -7.49 21.21
N GLU A 46 0.20 -7.11 20.63
CA GLU A 46 1.53 -7.55 21.00
C GLU A 46 2.36 -6.28 21.12
N SER A 47 3.20 -6.12 22.14
CA SER A 47 4.12 -4.98 22.27
C SER A 47 5.22 -4.94 21.20
N ILE A 48 4.90 -5.44 20.00
CA ILE A 48 5.72 -5.47 18.81
C ILE A 48 5.55 -4.14 18.09
N VAL A 49 6.67 -3.45 17.91
CA VAL A 49 6.76 -2.28 17.05
C VAL A 49 6.92 -2.81 15.63
N HIS A 50 5.90 -2.57 14.82
CA HIS A 50 5.98 -2.79 13.39
C HIS A 50 6.62 -1.59 12.73
N GLU A 51 7.35 -1.86 11.66
CA GLU A 51 8.16 -0.88 10.98
C GLU A 51 7.83 -0.91 9.48
N GLY A 52 7.27 0.17 9.00
CA GLY A 52 6.77 0.28 7.64
C GLY A 52 7.51 1.34 6.84
N TYR A 53 7.47 1.20 5.53
CA TYR A 53 7.93 2.22 4.60
C TYR A 53 6.74 2.72 3.79
N MET A 54 6.68 4.01 3.49
CA MET A 54 5.56 4.56 2.74
C MET A 54 6.03 5.09 1.40
N PHE A 55 5.30 4.73 0.35
CA PHE A 55 5.56 5.20 -1.00
C PHE A 55 4.33 5.94 -1.51
N PRO A 56 4.51 7.09 -2.17
CA PRO A 56 3.43 7.73 -2.88
C PRO A 56 3.22 6.99 -4.20
N LEU A 57 1.96 6.72 -4.54
CA LEU A 57 1.61 6.19 -5.85
C LEU A 57 0.86 7.27 -6.64
N LEU A 58 1.41 7.64 -7.80
CA LEU A 58 0.70 8.45 -8.78
C LEU A 58 -0.16 7.52 -9.62
N VAL A 59 -1.47 7.52 -9.34
CA VAL A 59 -2.41 6.60 -9.98
C VAL A 59 -2.60 6.99 -11.45
N SER A 60 -2.43 6.00 -12.33
CA SER A 60 -2.71 6.12 -13.76
C SER A 60 -4.00 5.42 -14.16
N GLU A 61 -4.41 4.39 -13.41
CA GLU A 61 -5.57 3.57 -13.74
C GLU A 61 -6.23 3.00 -12.48
N GLU A 62 -7.56 2.93 -12.50
CA GLU A 62 -8.37 2.21 -11.52
C GLU A 62 -9.01 0.99 -12.18
N LEU A 63 -8.77 -0.19 -11.60
CA LEU A 63 -9.33 -1.44 -12.09
C LEU A 63 -10.75 -1.64 -11.55
N ASP A 64 -11.64 -2.12 -12.44
CA ASP A 64 -13.00 -2.53 -12.07
C ASP A 64 -13.01 -3.86 -11.32
N LEU A 65 -12.05 -4.74 -11.60
CA LEU A 65 -11.88 -6.04 -10.96
C LEU A 65 -10.43 -6.16 -10.47
N TRP A 66 -10.27 -6.57 -9.22
CA TRP A 66 -8.98 -6.77 -8.59
C TRP A 66 -9.04 -7.92 -7.56
N PRO A 67 -7.89 -8.53 -7.21
CA PRO A 67 -7.85 -9.77 -6.42
C PRO A 67 -8.66 -9.73 -5.12
N GLU A 68 -8.51 -8.68 -4.31
CA GLU A 68 -9.22 -8.58 -3.02
C GLU A 68 -10.53 -7.78 -3.06
N LYS A 69 -11.14 -7.55 -4.23
CA LYS A 69 -12.36 -6.71 -4.34
C LYS A 69 -13.51 -7.12 -3.41
N ASN A 70 -13.60 -8.41 -3.10
CA ASN A 70 -14.63 -8.95 -2.21
C ASN A 70 -14.27 -8.83 -0.71
N LEU A 71 -13.01 -8.53 -0.39
CA LEU A 71 -12.48 -8.41 0.97
C LEU A 71 -12.17 -6.95 1.35
N ARG A 72 -11.87 -6.12 0.36
CA ARG A 72 -11.46 -4.73 0.50
C ARG A 72 -12.42 -3.82 -0.25
N ASN A 73 -12.82 -2.73 0.39
CA ASN A 73 -13.55 -1.66 -0.28
C ASN A 73 -12.62 -0.46 -0.49
N ARG A 74 -12.33 -0.13 -1.75
CA ARG A 74 -11.52 1.04 -2.11
C ARG A 74 -12.30 2.32 -1.78
N GLN A 75 -11.66 3.24 -1.06
CA GLN A 75 -12.21 4.57 -0.80
C GLN A 75 -11.12 5.63 -1.00
N TRP A 76 -11.47 6.67 -1.76
CA TRP A 76 -10.63 7.85 -1.96
C TRP A 76 -10.83 8.83 -0.81
N VAL A 77 -9.74 9.19 -0.11
CA VAL A 77 -9.78 10.04 1.10
C VAL A 77 -9.43 11.50 0.79
N CYS A 78 -8.86 11.81 -0.38
CA CYS A 78 -8.62 13.18 -0.84
C CYS A 78 -8.77 13.30 -2.37
N ARG A 79 -9.15 14.48 -2.85
CA ARG A 79 -9.44 14.78 -4.27
C ARG A 79 -8.18 14.99 -5.13
N ASN A 80 -6.99 15.10 -4.51
CA ASN A 80 -5.72 15.23 -5.22
C ASN A 80 -5.08 13.84 -5.32
N GLU A 81 -5.43 13.06 -6.35
CA GLU A 81 -4.73 11.98 -7.11
C GLU A 81 -3.61 11.11 -6.49
N ILE A 82 -3.31 11.22 -5.20
CA ILE A 82 -2.19 10.56 -4.53
C ILE A 82 -2.78 9.57 -3.54
N ILE A 83 -2.58 8.29 -3.82
CA ILE A 83 -2.76 7.23 -2.84
C ILE A 83 -1.46 7.12 -2.06
N LEU A 84 -1.56 7.18 -0.74
CA LEU A 84 -0.50 6.71 0.14
C LEU A 84 -0.63 5.19 0.24
N ALA A 85 0.37 4.44 -0.22
CA ALA A 85 0.47 3.01 0.02
C ALA A 85 1.42 2.78 1.20
N LYS A 86 0.96 2.02 2.20
CA LYS A 86 1.67 1.82 3.48
C LYS A 86 2.28 0.42 3.49
N PHE A 87 3.59 0.30 3.32
CA PHE A 87 4.27 -0.99 3.48
C PHE A 87 4.57 -1.24 4.94
N MET A 88 4.52 -2.51 5.36
CA MET A 88 4.72 -2.94 6.74
C MET A 88 5.66 -4.15 6.76
N LEU A 89 6.69 -4.10 7.61
CA LEU A 89 7.27 -5.28 8.23
C LEU A 89 6.33 -5.80 9.33
#